data_AF-A0A914ULU5-F1
#
_entry.id   AF-A0A914ULU5-F1
#
_cell.length_a   1.000
_cell.length_b   1.000
_cell.length_c   1.000
_cell.angle_alpha   90.00
_cell.angle_beta   90.00
_cell.angle_gamma   90.00
#
_symmetry.space_group_name_H-M   'P 1'
#
loop_
_entity.id
_entity.type
_entity.pdbx_description
1 polymer ?
#
loop_
_entity_poly.entity_id
_entity_poly.type
_entity_poly.pdbx_seq_one_letter_code
_entity_poly.pdbx_strand_id
1 'polypeptide(L)'
;LLYPEHRWSEHLKEEQETKLRSGSLLSATHPKETLTPKAATISHPDRHTISRSVSESIESVTKFENFASSNDSDPAPSASDSHMLPVLALNEVFIGESLSSRVSYYELGINKGNTIKQKSSGFTVCTGTGSTSWYFNINKLTDQCVGELVNIIGSELKVDLPKTDPAMVSRICKRFNDQLLFSPDHPRMAYTVRDPVYNATFPPVAPRGFADSITVKSRCFDAHLVVDGGLSYIFNDGSEATLAI
;
A
#
# COMPACT_ATOMS: atom_id res chain seq x y z
N LEU A 1 5.12 -1.33 23.70
CA LEU A 1 6.52 -1.44 23.21
C LEU A 1 6.56 -0.76 21.85
N LEU A 2 6.90 0.54 21.83
CA LEU A 2 6.99 1.33 20.60
C LEU A 2 8.34 1.07 19.92
N TYR A 3 8.33 0.83 18.62
CA TYR A 3 9.53 0.82 17.78
C TYR A 3 10.05 2.27 17.60
N PRO A 4 11.36 2.56 17.79
CA PRO A 4 11.88 3.92 17.62
C PRO A 4 12.29 4.21 16.16
N GLU A 5 11.57 5.12 15.53
CA GLU A 5 11.72 5.65 14.15
C GLU A 5 12.99 6.52 13.91
N HIS A 6 13.97 6.56 14.81
CA HIS A 6 14.97 7.65 14.84
C HIS A 6 16.37 7.37 14.31
N ARG A 7 16.64 6.27 13.59
CA ARG A 7 18.02 5.95 13.16
C ARG A 7 18.35 6.09 11.68
N TRP A 8 17.38 6.37 10.81
CA TRP A 8 17.61 6.48 9.36
C TRP A 8 17.88 7.90 8.86
N SER A 9 17.34 8.92 9.54
CA SER A 9 17.42 10.32 9.09
C SER A 9 18.78 11.00 9.35
N GLU A 10 19.56 10.51 10.32
CA GLU A 10 20.83 11.16 10.70
C GLU A 10 22.01 10.75 9.80
N HIS A 11 22.02 9.50 9.31
CA HIS A 11 23.07 9.02 8.39
C HIS A 11 23.00 9.70 7.01
N LEU A 12 21.80 10.08 6.55
CA LEU A 12 21.59 10.76 5.27
C LEU A 12 21.96 12.25 5.30
N LYS A 13 21.97 12.87 6.49
CA LYS A 13 22.32 14.29 6.63
C LYS A 13 23.84 14.51 6.56
N GLU A 14 24.64 13.65 7.20
CA GLU A 14 26.11 13.76 7.17
C GLU A 14 26.70 13.53 5.77
N GLU A 15 26.12 12.65 4.95
CA GLU A 15 26.56 12.44 3.56
C GLU A 15 26.23 13.63 2.63
N GLN A 16 25.14 14.34 2.89
CA GLN A 16 24.72 15.48 2.05
C GLN A 16 25.47 16.77 2.40
N GLU A 17 25.73 17.03 3.68
CA GLU A 17 26.46 18.24 4.11
C GLU A 17 27.93 18.25 3.64
N THR A 18 28.53 17.08 3.45
CA THR A 18 29.90 16.94 2.94
C THR A 18 30.00 17.26 1.44
N LYS A 19 28.92 17.11 0.68
CA LYS A 19 28.85 17.40 -0.77
C LYS A 19 28.50 18.87 -1.09
N LEU A 20 27.85 19.59 -0.17
CA LEU A 20 27.47 21.00 -0.38
C LEU A 20 28.62 22.01 -0.15
N ARG A 21 29.78 21.59 0.39
CA ARG A 21 30.93 22.49 0.61
C ARG A 21 31.82 22.74 -0.63
N SER A 22 31.51 22.16 -1.79
CA SER A 22 32.32 22.32 -3.00
C SER A 22 31.50 22.65 -4.25
N GLY A 23 30.99 23.88 -4.36
CA GLY A 23 30.39 24.33 -5.63
C GLY A 23 29.71 25.70 -5.54
N SER A 24 30.32 26.69 -6.20
CA SER A 24 29.94 28.12 -6.19
C SER A 24 28.67 28.46 -6.99
N LEU A 25 28.05 29.58 -6.58
CA LEU A 25 26.89 30.31 -7.11
C LEU A 25 26.91 30.63 -8.62
N LEU A 26 25.72 30.80 -9.24
CA LEU A 26 25.23 32.08 -9.82
C LEU A 26 23.82 32.02 -10.48
N SER A 27 22.99 33.01 -10.09
CA SER A 27 21.91 33.79 -10.76
C SER A 27 20.80 33.16 -11.64
N ALA A 28 19.57 33.54 -11.32
CA ALA A 28 18.30 33.23 -11.98
C ALA A 28 17.94 34.14 -13.17
N THR A 29 17.16 33.61 -14.13
CA THR A 29 16.06 34.29 -14.86
C THR A 29 15.09 33.23 -15.42
N HIS A 30 13.77 33.41 -15.25
CA HIS A 30 12.72 32.49 -15.76
C HIS A 30 12.23 32.92 -17.15
N PRO A 31 11.97 31.97 -18.07
CA PRO A 31 10.65 31.95 -18.71
C PRO A 31 10.09 30.56 -19.15
N LYS A 32 8.75 30.47 -19.06
CA LYS A 32 7.76 29.63 -19.79
C LYS A 32 8.01 28.11 -19.87
N GLU A 33 7.30 27.37 -19.01
CA GLU A 33 7.26 25.90 -18.99
C GLU A 33 6.61 25.32 -20.26
N THR A 34 7.43 24.66 -21.07
CA THR A 34 7.00 23.59 -21.98
C THR A 34 7.25 22.29 -21.22
N LEU A 35 6.23 21.43 -21.07
CA LEU A 35 6.37 20.14 -20.40
C LEU A 35 7.35 19.25 -21.17
N THR A 36 8.61 19.27 -20.75
CA THR A 36 9.65 18.33 -21.19
C THR A 36 9.56 17.04 -20.36
N PRO A 37 9.79 15.86 -20.97
CA PRO A 37 9.88 14.62 -20.20
C PRO A 37 11.05 14.73 -19.21
N LYS A 38 10.76 14.52 -17.92
CA LYS A 38 11.78 14.45 -16.88
C LYS A 38 12.53 13.11 -17.03
N ALA A 39 13.71 13.15 -17.63
CA ALA A 39 14.62 12.01 -17.61
C ALA A 39 15.27 11.90 -16.21
N ALA A 40 15.14 10.75 -15.58
CA ALA A 40 15.92 10.43 -14.39
C ALA A 40 17.25 9.80 -14.84
N THR A 41 18.38 10.46 -14.56
CA THR A 41 19.71 9.91 -14.82
C THR A 41 20.20 9.21 -13.55
N ILE A 42 20.47 7.90 -13.64
CA ILE A 42 21.08 7.13 -12.55
C ILE A 42 22.57 7.00 -12.86
N SER A 43 23.44 7.69 -12.13
CA SER A 43 24.88 7.45 -12.17
C SER A 43 25.24 6.22 -11.34
N HIS A 44 25.97 5.28 -11.93
CA HIS A 44 26.50 4.12 -11.22
C HIS A 44 28.00 4.37 -10.93
N PRO A 45 28.51 4.12 -9.71
CA PRO A 45 29.95 4.03 -9.50
C PRO A 45 30.52 2.79 -10.20
N ASP A 46 31.76 2.89 -10.70
CA ASP A 46 32.42 1.88 -11.54
C ASP A 46 32.36 0.45 -10.99
N ARG A 47 32.10 -0.49 -11.89
CA ARG A 47 31.65 -1.88 -11.65
C ARG A 47 32.73 -2.86 -11.18
N HIS A 48 33.78 -2.40 -10.50
CA HIS A 48 34.94 -3.24 -10.15
C HIS A 48 35.09 -3.60 -8.66
N THR A 49 34.21 -3.13 -7.76
CA THR A 49 34.38 -3.39 -6.30
C THR A 49 33.21 -4.16 -5.64
N ILE A 50 32.14 -4.49 -6.38
CA ILE A 50 30.91 -5.12 -5.82
C ILE A 50 30.69 -6.54 -6.35
N SER A 51 31.73 -7.33 -6.62
CA SER A 51 31.54 -8.74 -7.05
C SER A 51 31.89 -9.78 -5.99
N ARG A 52 32.36 -9.38 -4.81
CA ARG A 52 32.87 -10.33 -3.80
C ARG A 52 32.02 -10.46 -2.54
N SER A 53 31.20 -9.46 -2.19
CA SER A 53 30.39 -9.47 -0.96
C SER A 53 28.93 -9.93 -1.16
N VAL A 54 28.41 -9.87 -2.39
CA VAL A 54 27.02 -10.27 -2.69
C VAL A 54 26.89 -11.80 -2.81
N SER A 55 27.92 -12.47 -3.28
CA SER A 55 27.96 -13.93 -3.45
C SER A 55 27.90 -14.70 -2.12
N GLU A 56 28.54 -14.20 -1.06
CA GLU A 56 28.57 -14.89 0.24
C GLU A 56 27.29 -14.69 1.07
N SER A 57 26.48 -13.66 0.76
CA SER A 57 25.23 -13.39 1.50
C SER A 57 24.04 -14.18 0.96
N ILE A 58 24.05 -14.55 -0.32
CA ILE A 58 22.94 -15.27 -0.99
C ILE A 58 22.93 -16.76 -0.61
N GLU A 59 24.08 -17.37 -0.34
CA GLU A 59 24.17 -18.80 0.01
C GLU A 59 23.64 -19.15 1.42
N SER A 60 23.51 -18.18 2.32
CA SER A 60 23.06 -18.42 3.70
C SER A 60 21.53 -18.39 3.90
N VAL A 61 20.76 -17.98 2.87
CA VAL A 61 19.29 -17.86 2.96
C VAL A 61 18.55 -18.97 2.20
N THR A 62 19.23 -19.76 1.37
CA THR A 62 18.59 -20.78 0.50
C THR A 62 18.82 -22.22 0.92
N LYS A 63 18.69 -22.54 2.22
CA LYS A 63 18.75 -23.93 2.70
C LYS A 63 17.42 -24.36 3.31
N PHE A 64 16.43 -24.61 2.45
CA PHE A 64 15.37 -25.56 2.73
C PHE A 64 15.31 -26.56 1.58
N GLU A 65 15.17 -27.83 1.98
CA GLU A 65 15.64 -29.01 1.26
C GLU A 65 14.82 -29.36 0.01
N ASN A 66 15.56 -29.78 -1.03
CA ASN A 66 15.04 -30.44 -2.21
C ASN A 66 14.49 -31.83 -1.86
N PHE A 67 13.23 -32.10 -2.21
CA PHE A 67 12.77 -33.47 -2.42
C PHE A 67 12.02 -33.56 -3.75
N ALA A 68 12.67 -34.15 -4.75
CA ALA A 68 12.09 -34.66 -5.99
C ALA A 68 12.45 -36.16 -6.03
N SER A 69 11.69 -37.11 -6.56
CA SER A 69 10.48 -37.13 -7.41
C SER A 69 9.89 -38.54 -7.36
N SER A 70 8.63 -38.73 -7.75
CA SER A 70 8.25 -39.93 -8.52
C SER A 70 7.08 -39.63 -9.47
N ASN A 71 7.12 -40.30 -10.62
CA ASN A 71 6.41 -40.00 -11.86
C ASN A 71 4.92 -40.38 -11.92
N ASP A 72 4.24 -39.66 -12.83
CA ASP A 72 3.26 -40.08 -13.84
C ASP A 72 1.75 -40.05 -13.58
N SER A 73 1.08 -39.69 -14.69
CA SER A 73 -0.36 -39.63 -15.00
C SER A 73 -1.15 -38.39 -14.55
N ASP A 74 -1.39 -37.49 -15.51
CA ASP A 74 -2.31 -36.34 -15.45
C ASP A 74 -3.77 -36.77 -15.20
N PRO A 75 -4.41 -36.30 -14.11
CA PRO A 75 -5.86 -36.20 -14.03
C PRO A 75 -6.30 -34.74 -14.34
N ALA A 76 -7.51 -34.61 -14.89
CA ALA A 76 -8.22 -33.33 -15.09
C ALA A 76 -8.12 -32.38 -13.87
N PRO A 77 -8.17 -31.04 -14.04
CA PRO A 77 -7.87 -30.09 -12.98
C PRO A 77 -8.74 -30.34 -11.76
N SER A 78 -8.16 -31.00 -10.77
CA SER A 78 -8.74 -31.27 -9.47
C SER A 78 -8.97 -29.94 -8.77
N ALA A 79 -10.01 -29.90 -7.93
CA ALA A 79 -10.36 -28.77 -7.09
C ALA A 79 -9.09 -28.06 -6.57
N SER A 80 -9.00 -26.75 -6.81
CA SER A 80 -7.88 -25.91 -6.37
C SER A 80 -7.56 -26.23 -4.92
N ASP A 81 -6.36 -26.76 -4.67
CA ASP A 81 -5.93 -27.17 -3.33
C ASP A 81 -5.75 -25.89 -2.49
N SER A 82 -6.81 -25.52 -1.77
CA SER A 82 -6.86 -24.31 -0.97
C SER A 82 -6.14 -24.57 0.34
N HIS A 83 -4.91 -24.12 0.46
CA HIS A 83 -4.13 -24.24 1.69
C HIS A 83 -4.26 -22.99 2.56
N MET A 84 -4.55 -23.20 3.84
CA MET A 84 -4.46 -22.14 4.84
C MET A 84 -2.98 -21.80 5.07
N LEU A 85 -2.65 -20.52 5.03
CA LEU A 85 -1.30 -20.08 5.41
C LEU A 85 -1.05 -20.43 6.89
N PRO A 86 0.18 -20.80 7.28
CA PRO A 86 0.50 -21.21 8.66
C PRO A 86 0.49 -20.03 9.66
N VAL A 87 0.12 -18.83 9.21
CA VAL A 87 0.10 -17.59 9.99
C VAL A 87 -1.23 -16.87 9.80
N LEU A 88 -1.64 -16.18 10.86
CA LEU A 88 -2.83 -15.32 10.87
C LEU A 88 -2.38 -13.87 11.01
N ALA A 89 -3.12 -12.95 10.39
CA ALA A 89 -2.91 -11.52 10.56
C ALA A 89 -3.54 -11.05 11.88
N LEU A 90 -2.77 -10.38 12.72
CA LEU A 90 -3.28 -9.70 13.90
C LEU A 90 -3.89 -8.34 13.52
N ASN A 91 -3.21 -7.59 12.66
CA ASN A 91 -3.57 -6.23 12.29
C ASN A 91 -4.08 -6.16 10.86
N GLU A 92 -3.22 -6.44 9.88
CA GLU A 92 -3.58 -6.27 8.47
C GLU A 92 -2.87 -7.21 7.49
N VAL A 93 -3.53 -7.42 6.37
CA VAL A 93 -2.97 -8.02 5.16
C VAL A 93 -2.93 -6.96 4.07
N PHE A 94 -1.78 -6.79 3.43
CA PHE A 94 -1.63 -6.01 2.21
C PHE A 94 -1.41 -6.92 1.00
N ILE A 95 -2.03 -6.59 -0.12
CA ILE A 95 -1.84 -7.26 -1.40
C ILE A 95 -1.57 -6.21 -2.47
N GLY A 96 -0.44 -6.34 -3.16
CA GLY A 96 -0.07 -5.43 -4.25
C GLY A 96 1.33 -5.68 -4.79
N GLU A 97 1.68 -4.93 -5.83
CA GLU A 97 3.04 -4.87 -6.39
C GLU A 97 4.07 -4.49 -5.30
N SER A 98 5.24 -5.10 -5.37
CA SER A 98 6.37 -4.90 -4.45
C SER A 98 6.87 -3.46 -4.45
N LEU A 99 6.85 -2.82 -5.62
CA LEU A 99 7.24 -1.43 -5.80
C LEU A 99 6.00 -0.54 -5.74
N SER A 100 5.98 0.41 -4.80
CA SER A 100 4.85 1.34 -4.61
C SER A 100 4.55 2.24 -5.81
N SER A 101 5.50 2.38 -6.74
CA SER A 101 5.33 3.12 -8.00
C SER A 101 4.69 2.28 -9.11
N ARG A 102 4.50 0.97 -8.89
CA ARG A 102 3.77 0.09 -9.82
C ARG A 102 2.32 -0.04 -9.40
N VAL A 103 1.45 0.00 -10.41
CA VAL A 103 0.02 -0.11 -10.18
C VAL A 103 -0.37 -1.58 -10.16
N SER A 104 -1.01 -2.00 -9.07
CA SER A 104 -1.52 -3.36 -8.91
C SER A 104 -2.80 -3.56 -9.72
N TYR A 105 -2.89 -4.68 -10.43
CA TYR A 105 -4.11 -5.14 -11.09
C TYR A 105 -4.53 -6.46 -10.45
N TYR A 106 -5.79 -6.54 -10.03
CA TYR A 106 -6.36 -7.72 -9.43
C TYR A 106 -7.87 -7.79 -9.70
N GLU A 107 -8.43 -8.94 -9.44
CA GLU A 107 -9.87 -9.17 -9.42
C GLU A 107 -10.32 -9.32 -7.96
N LEU A 108 -11.34 -8.58 -7.55
CA LEU A 108 -11.79 -8.46 -6.17
C LEU A 108 -13.22 -9.00 -6.02
N GLY A 109 -13.44 -9.94 -5.11
CA GLY A 109 -14.76 -10.40 -4.69
C GLY A 109 -15.02 -10.03 -3.23
N ILE A 110 -16.18 -9.45 -2.92
CA ILE A 110 -16.57 -9.04 -1.55
C ILE A 110 -17.86 -9.76 -1.17
N ASN A 111 -17.90 -10.42 -0.01
CA ASN A 111 -19.09 -11.06 0.59
C ASN A 111 -19.89 -11.94 -0.39
N LYS A 112 -19.21 -12.85 -1.11
CA LYS A 112 -19.78 -13.72 -2.17
C LYS A 112 -20.44 -12.97 -3.34
N GLY A 113 -20.19 -11.67 -3.46
CA GLY A 113 -20.61 -10.86 -4.60
C GLY A 113 -19.80 -11.17 -5.86
N ASN A 114 -20.22 -10.57 -6.97
CA ASN A 114 -19.52 -10.71 -8.24
C ASN A 114 -18.10 -10.16 -8.14
N THR A 115 -17.16 -10.87 -8.75
CA THR A 115 -15.78 -10.43 -8.86
C THR A 115 -15.68 -9.24 -9.83
N ILE A 116 -14.97 -8.19 -9.41
CA ILE A 116 -14.76 -6.98 -10.19
C ILE A 116 -13.27 -6.75 -10.45
N LYS A 117 -12.93 -6.26 -11.64
CA LYS A 117 -11.56 -5.87 -11.96
C LYS A 117 -11.23 -4.56 -11.27
N GLN A 118 -10.11 -4.52 -10.57
CA GLN A 118 -9.65 -3.33 -9.87
C GLN A 118 -8.19 -3.03 -10.20
N LYS A 119 -7.90 -1.74 -10.33
CA LYS A 119 -6.54 -1.22 -10.51
C LYS A 119 -6.27 -0.14 -9.46
N SER A 120 -5.19 -0.26 -8.70
CA SER A 120 -4.92 0.61 -7.54
C SER A 120 -3.44 0.52 -7.09
N SER A 121 -3.03 1.32 -6.12
CA SER A 121 -1.72 1.20 -5.43
C SER A 121 -1.62 -0.05 -4.52
N GLY A 122 -2.60 -0.94 -4.57
CA GLY A 122 -2.72 -2.11 -3.71
C GLY A 122 -4.02 -2.13 -2.91
N PHE A 123 -4.18 -3.18 -2.12
CA PHE A 123 -5.37 -3.51 -1.37
C PHE A 123 -4.99 -3.91 0.05
N THR A 124 -5.69 -3.38 1.05
CA THR A 124 -5.44 -3.71 2.46
C THR A 124 -6.71 -4.22 3.12
N VAL A 125 -6.58 -5.20 4.02
CA VAL A 125 -7.65 -5.69 4.88
C VAL A 125 -7.15 -5.69 6.31
N CYS A 126 -7.92 -5.17 7.26
CA CYS A 126 -7.53 -5.14 8.67
C CYS A 126 -8.61 -5.70 9.60
N THR A 127 -8.15 -6.20 10.75
CA THR A 127 -8.99 -6.54 11.91
C THR A 127 -9.37 -5.28 12.69
N GLY A 128 -10.15 -5.44 13.76
CA GLY A 128 -10.46 -4.35 14.69
C GLY A 128 -9.23 -3.76 15.38
N THR A 129 -8.27 -4.60 15.76
CA THR A 129 -6.99 -4.12 16.32
C THR A 129 -6.21 -3.31 15.28
N GLY A 130 -6.15 -3.80 14.04
CA GLY A 130 -5.49 -3.13 12.92
C GLY A 130 -6.13 -1.79 12.52
N SER A 131 -7.38 -1.54 12.93
CA SER A 131 -8.09 -0.28 12.67
C SER A 131 -7.36 0.95 13.22
N THR A 132 -6.47 0.78 14.21
CA THR A 132 -5.67 1.85 14.83
C THR A 132 -4.32 2.11 14.14
N SER A 133 -3.93 1.26 13.18
CA SER A 133 -2.61 1.25 12.55
C SER A 133 -2.64 1.79 11.12
N TRP A 134 -2.23 1.00 10.13
CA TRP A 134 -2.10 1.43 8.75
C TRP A 134 -3.45 1.84 8.16
N TYR A 135 -4.52 1.10 8.46
CA TYR A 135 -5.88 1.41 8.04
C TYR A 135 -6.33 2.82 8.45
N PHE A 136 -6.09 3.21 9.71
CA PHE A 136 -6.38 4.57 10.18
C PHE A 136 -5.63 5.62 9.37
N ASN A 137 -4.32 5.41 9.20
CA ASN A 137 -3.44 6.43 8.66
C ASN A 137 -3.66 6.71 7.16
N ILE A 138 -4.07 5.71 6.38
CA ILE A 138 -4.39 5.91 4.95
C ILE A 138 -5.82 6.43 4.72
N ASN A 139 -6.72 6.29 5.70
CA ASN A 139 -8.11 6.70 5.55
C ASN A 139 -8.48 7.98 6.31
N LYS A 140 -7.65 8.45 7.25
CA LYS A 140 -7.91 9.65 8.03
C LYS A 140 -7.92 10.92 7.18
N LEU A 141 -8.72 11.88 7.60
CA LEU A 141 -8.65 13.25 7.10
C LEU A 141 -7.69 14.07 7.94
N THR A 142 -7.17 15.13 7.32
CA THR A 142 -6.47 16.21 8.00
C THR A 142 -7.41 17.39 8.20
N ASP A 143 -7.10 18.26 9.17
CA ASP A 143 -7.83 19.50 9.38
C ASP A 143 -7.80 20.38 8.12
N GLN A 144 -6.69 20.36 7.37
CA GLN A 144 -6.59 21.04 6.08
C GLN A 144 -7.65 20.55 5.09
N CYS A 145 -7.74 19.24 4.86
CA CYS A 145 -8.74 18.68 3.93
C CYS A 145 -10.17 19.02 4.36
N VAL A 146 -10.46 18.99 5.66
CA VAL A 146 -11.79 19.34 6.18
C VAL A 146 -12.08 20.84 5.98
N GLY A 147 -11.11 21.71 6.25
CA GLY A 147 -11.27 23.15 6.03
C GLY A 147 -11.53 23.50 4.56
N GLU A 148 -10.80 22.87 3.64
CA GLU A 148 -11.01 23.01 2.19
C GLU A 148 -12.43 22.57 1.79
N LEU A 149 -12.90 21.41 2.28
CA LEU A 149 -14.26 20.93 1.99
C LEU A 149 -15.34 21.87 2.55
N VAL A 150 -15.18 22.37 3.78
CA VAL A 150 -16.13 23.33 4.39
C VAL A 150 -16.21 24.61 3.54
N ASN A 151 -15.08 25.09 3.02
CA ASN A 151 -15.03 26.25 2.14
C ASN A 151 -15.77 26.02 0.82
N ILE A 152 -15.56 24.85 0.19
CA ILE A 152 -16.25 24.46 -1.03
C ILE A 152 -17.76 24.38 -0.77
N ILE A 153 -18.18 23.67 0.28
CA ILE A 153 -19.60 23.49 0.62
C ILE A 153 -20.29 24.84 0.87
N GLY A 154 -19.66 25.73 1.65
CA GLY A 154 -20.22 27.06 1.91
C GLY A 154 -20.37 27.89 0.63
N SER A 155 -19.44 27.73 -0.32
CA SER A 155 -19.48 28.42 -1.61
C SER A 155 -20.58 27.87 -2.53
N GLU A 156 -20.69 26.55 -2.67
CA GLU A 156 -21.68 25.87 -3.50
C GLU A 156 -23.11 26.09 -3.00
N LEU A 157 -23.31 25.97 -1.69
CA LEU A 157 -24.63 26.13 -1.05
C LEU A 157 -24.99 27.59 -0.78
N LYS A 158 -24.09 28.54 -1.04
CA LYS A 158 -24.25 29.97 -0.74
C LYS A 158 -24.66 30.25 0.71
N VAL A 159 -24.12 29.46 1.63
CA VAL A 159 -24.32 29.62 3.09
C VAL A 159 -23.04 30.11 3.73
N ASP A 160 -23.18 30.99 4.71
CA ASP A 160 -22.06 31.47 5.50
C ASP A 160 -21.72 30.45 6.59
N LEU A 161 -20.98 29.41 6.21
CA LEU A 161 -20.36 28.52 7.18
C LEU A 161 -19.20 29.25 7.87
N PRO A 162 -18.86 28.92 9.12
CA PRO A 162 -17.70 29.48 9.80
C PRO A 162 -16.41 28.89 9.21
N LYS A 163 -16.06 29.36 8.01
CA LYS A 163 -14.97 28.95 7.12
C LYS A 163 -13.58 28.97 7.76
N THR A 164 -13.44 29.73 8.84
CA THR A 164 -12.17 29.95 9.55
C THR A 164 -12.21 29.51 11.01
N ASP A 165 -13.24 28.81 11.50
CA ASP A 165 -13.26 28.28 12.87
C ASP A 165 -12.40 27.00 12.95
N PRO A 166 -11.16 27.06 13.47
CA PRO A 166 -10.28 25.90 13.52
C PRO A 166 -10.82 24.85 14.51
N ALA A 167 -11.58 25.27 15.52
CA ALA A 167 -12.15 24.36 16.50
C ALA A 167 -13.29 23.53 15.88
N MET A 168 -14.13 24.14 15.02
CA MET A 168 -15.14 23.38 14.26
C MET A 168 -14.47 22.38 13.32
N VAL A 169 -13.48 22.81 12.53
CA VAL A 169 -12.73 21.95 11.60
C VAL A 169 -12.14 20.75 12.33
N SER A 170 -11.45 20.99 13.45
CA SER A 170 -10.85 19.93 14.27
C SER A 170 -11.90 18.98 14.84
N ARG A 171 -13.06 19.48 15.32
CA ARG A 171 -14.16 18.62 15.79
C ARG A 171 -14.74 17.73 14.68
N ILE A 172 -14.93 18.27 13.48
CA ILE A 172 -15.44 17.50 12.33
C ILE A 172 -14.41 16.45 11.90
N CYS A 173 -13.15 16.84 11.78
CA CYS A 173 -12.03 15.96 11.45
C CYS A 173 -11.94 14.80 12.45
N LYS A 174 -11.95 15.11 13.75
CA LYS A 174 -11.95 14.10 14.82
C LYS A 174 -13.15 13.17 14.71
N ARG A 175 -14.37 13.71 14.53
CA ARG A 175 -15.59 12.91 14.42
C ARG A 175 -15.56 11.96 13.21
N PHE A 176 -14.96 12.37 12.09
CA PHE A 176 -14.77 11.48 10.95
C PHE A 176 -13.73 10.41 11.26
N ASN A 177 -12.56 10.80 11.76
CA ASN A 177 -11.47 9.87 12.04
C ASN A 177 -11.84 8.84 13.12
N ASP A 178 -12.62 9.21 14.13
CA ASP A 178 -13.13 8.30 15.16
C ASP A 178 -14.00 7.17 14.57
N GLN A 179 -14.64 7.38 13.41
CA GLN A 179 -15.44 6.34 12.72
C GLN A 179 -14.57 5.29 12.00
N LEU A 180 -13.27 5.54 11.84
CA LEU A 180 -12.35 4.58 11.25
C LEU A 180 -11.94 3.51 12.27
N LEU A 181 -12.12 3.78 13.56
CA LEU A 181 -11.79 2.86 14.63
C LEU A 181 -12.96 1.91 14.90
N PHE A 182 -12.69 0.62 15.05
CA PHE A 182 -13.69 -0.38 15.39
C PHE A 182 -13.14 -1.41 16.37
N SER A 183 -14.04 -2.08 17.10
CA SER A 183 -13.67 -2.99 18.19
C SER A 183 -12.77 -4.14 17.69
N PRO A 184 -11.73 -4.55 18.43
CA PRO A 184 -11.00 -5.79 18.19
C PRO A 184 -11.90 -7.01 18.00
N ASP A 185 -13.03 -7.07 18.72
CA ASP A 185 -14.00 -8.17 18.68
C ASP A 185 -15.06 -8.00 17.57
N HIS A 186 -14.90 -7.03 16.67
CA HIS A 186 -15.87 -6.79 15.61
C HIS A 186 -15.88 -7.98 14.63
N PRO A 187 -17.06 -8.53 14.26
CA PRO A 187 -17.17 -9.79 13.52
C PRO A 187 -16.87 -9.66 12.02
N ARG A 188 -16.29 -8.53 11.58
CA ARG A 188 -16.00 -8.23 10.17
C ARG A 188 -14.70 -7.49 10.05
N MET A 189 -14.01 -7.71 8.94
CA MET A 189 -12.81 -6.98 8.56
C MET A 189 -13.18 -5.68 7.87
N ALA A 190 -12.29 -4.68 7.95
CA ALA A 190 -12.37 -3.51 7.10
C ALA A 190 -11.37 -3.64 5.94
N TYR A 191 -11.77 -3.24 4.74
CA TYR A 191 -10.90 -3.20 3.57
C TYR A 191 -10.64 -1.78 3.09
N THR A 192 -9.57 -1.57 2.35
CA THR A 192 -9.28 -0.32 1.63
C THR A 192 -8.61 -0.63 0.30
N VAL A 193 -9.19 -0.11 -0.78
CA VAL A 193 -8.59 -0.02 -2.11
C VAL A 193 -7.77 1.28 -2.16
N ARG A 194 -6.45 1.17 -2.19
CA ARG A 194 -5.56 2.33 -2.11
C ARG A 194 -5.40 3.02 -3.46
N ASP A 195 -5.71 4.31 -3.53
CA ASP A 195 -5.55 5.15 -4.73
C ASP A 195 -6.14 4.48 -5.99
N PRO A 196 -7.46 4.19 -6.00
CA PRO A 196 -8.09 3.47 -7.09
C PRO A 196 -8.02 4.24 -8.41
N VAL A 197 -7.78 3.50 -9.50
CA VAL A 197 -7.83 4.01 -10.87
C VAL A 197 -9.16 3.58 -11.49
N TYR A 198 -9.97 4.56 -11.89
CA TYR A 198 -11.28 4.31 -12.51
C TYR A 198 -11.28 4.62 -14.01
N ASN A 199 -11.87 3.71 -14.80
CA ASN A 199 -12.15 3.88 -16.23
C ASN A 199 -13.18 2.83 -16.71
N ALA A 200 -13.39 2.73 -18.02
CA ALA A 200 -14.35 1.78 -18.60
C ALA A 200 -14.07 0.31 -18.25
N THR A 201 -12.80 -0.05 -17.99
CA THR A 201 -12.38 -1.41 -17.61
C THR A 201 -12.40 -1.63 -16.09
N PHE A 202 -12.10 -0.58 -15.32
CA PHE A 202 -12.03 -0.60 -13.85
C PHE A 202 -13.13 0.31 -13.29
N PRO A 203 -14.35 -0.22 -13.03
CA PRO A 203 -15.47 0.59 -12.59
C PRO A 203 -15.23 1.19 -11.19
N PRO A 204 -15.92 2.29 -10.84
CA PRO A 204 -15.90 2.83 -9.48
C PRO A 204 -16.34 1.79 -8.44
N VAL A 205 -15.57 1.72 -7.35
CA VAL A 205 -15.87 0.86 -6.20
C VAL A 205 -15.86 1.69 -4.93
N ALA A 206 -16.50 1.22 -3.87
CA ALA A 206 -16.30 1.82 -2.56
C ALA A 206 -14.81 1.67 -2.20
N PRO A 207 -14.07 2.78 -1.96
CA PRO A 207 -12.64 2.70 -1.69
C PRO A 207 -12.34 2.05 -0.33
N ARG A 208 -13.34 1.91 0.54
CA ARG A 208 -13.25 1.22 1.82
C ARG A 208 -14.63 0.70 2.23
N GLY A 209 -14.64 -0.28 3.11
CA GLY A 209 -15.88 -0.83 3.67
C GLY A 209 -15.60 -2.00 4.62
N PHE A 210 -16.67 -2.65 5.06
CA PHE A 210 -16.59 -3.86 5.86
C PHE A 210 -16.96 -5.10 5.04
N ALA A 211 -16.33 -6.23 5.34
CA ALA A 211 -16.59 -7.51 4.71
C ALA A 211 -16.42 -8.68 5.69
N ASP A 212 -17.23 -9.72 5.50
CA ASP A 212 -17.11 -11.02 6.16
C ASP A 212 -16.06 -11.88 5.46
N SER A 213 -15.99 -11.76 4.12
CA SER A 213 -15.00 -12.48 3.30
C SER A 213 -14.64 -11.68 2.05
N ILE A 214 -13.35 -11.72 1.70
CA ILE A 214 -12.80 -11.06 0.52
C ILE A 214 -11.94 -12.06 -0.24
N THR A 215 -12.19 -12.19 -1.55
CA THR A 215 -11.33 -12.96 -2.46
C THR A 215 -10.56 -11.99 -3.35
N VAL A 216 -9.26 -12.19 -3.47
CA VAL A 216 -8.39 -11.41 -4.35
C VAL A 216 -7.67 -12.37 -5.29
N LYS A 217 -7.79 -12.14 -6.59
CA LYS A 217 -7.01 -12.83 -7.62
C LYS A 217 -6.04 -11.86 -8.26
N SER A 218 -4.75 -12.16 -8.16
CA SER A 218 -3.69 -11.32 -8.68
C SER A 218 -3.64 -11.35 -10.20
N ARG A 219 -3.39 -10.18 -10.78
CA ARG A 219 -2.97 -9.96 -12.17
C ARG A 219 -1.65 -9.17 -12.23
N CYS A 220 -0.92 -9.17 -11.12
CA CYS A 220 0.33 -8.44 -10.93
C CYS A 220 1.55 -9.27 -11.38
N PHE A 221 2.69 -8.62 -11.60
CA PHE A 221 3.90 -9.30 -12.07
C PHE A 221 4.90 -9.62 -10.96
N ASP A 222 5.13 -8.67 -10.06
CA ASP A 222 6.01 -8.78 -8.90
C ASP A 222 5.24 -8.27 -7.70
N ALA A 223 4.33 -9.09 -7.19
CA ALA A 223 3.42 -8.76 -6.12
C ALA A 223 3.59 -9.68 -4.93
N HIS A 224 3.19 -9.16 -3.78
CA HIS A 224 3.23 -9.88 -2.53
C HIS A 224 1.92 -9.76 -1.78
N LEU A 225 1.57 -10.83 -1.06
CA LEU A 225 0.65 -10.80 0.07
C LEU A 225 1.51 -10.64 1.33
N VAL A 226 1.32 -9.56 2.05
CA VAL A 226 2.11 -9.18 3.23
C VAL A 226 1.22 -9.23 4.46
N VAL A 227 1.63 -9.99 5.47
CA VAL A 227 0.93 -10.16 6.75
C VAL A 227 1.64 -9.33 7.83
N ASP A 228 0.91 -8.41 8.46
CA ASP A 228 1.35 -7.56 9.58
C ASP A 228 2.67 -6.80 9.32
N GLY A 229 2.96 -6.52 8.05
CA GLY A 229 4.20 -5.86 7.61
C GLY A 229 5.48 -6.67 7.80
N GLY A 230 5.41 -7.90 8.31
CA GLY A 230 6.58 -8.71 8.66
C GLY A 230 6.82 -9.89 7.72
N LEU A 231 5.77 -10.62 7.33
CA LEU A 231 5.87 -11.81 6.47
C LEU A 231 5.31 -11.50 5.10
N SER A 232 5.99 -11.98 4.05
CA SER A 232 5.55 -11.80 2.67
C SER A 232 5.53 -13.11 1.91
N TYR A 233 4.50 -13.27 1.07
CA TYR A 233 4.30 -14.39 0.17
C TYR A 233 4.21 -13.85 -1.25
N ILE A 234 4.90 -14.50 -2.20
CA ILE A 234 4.77 -14.14 -3.61
C ILE A 234 3.30 -14.32 -4.03
N PHE A 235 2.76 -13.31 -4.69
CA PHE A 235 1.36 -13.22 -5.07
C PHE A 235 1.20 -12.67 -6.50
N ASN A 236 1.93 -13.26 -7.44
CA ASN A 236 1.95 -12.89 -8.86
C ASN A 236 0.69 -13.38 -9.60
N ASP A 237 0.56 -13.02 -10.88
CA ASP A 237 -0.59 -13.34 -11.74
C ASP A 237 -1.04 -14.81 -11.60
N GLY A 238 -2.35 -14.98 -11.46
CA GLY A 238 -2.98 -16.27 -11.25
C GLY A 238 -3.10 -16.69 -9.79
N SER A 239 -2.32 -16.10 -8.87
CA SER A 239 -2.46 -16.36 -7.43
C SER A 239 -3.82 -15.88 -6.92
N GLU A 240 -4.41 -16.63 -6.00
CA GLU A 240 -5.70 -16.30 -5.40
C GLU A 240 -5.63 -16.46 -3.88
N ALA A 241 -6.21 -15.52 -3.14
CA ALA A 241 -6.31 -15.56 -1.69
C ALA A 241 -7.73 -15.23 -1.26
N THR A 242 -8.21 -15.94 -0.24
CA THR A 242 -9.45 -15.59 0.47
C THR A 242 -9.10 -15.18 1.89
N LEU A 243 -9.57 -14.00 2.28
CA LEU A 243 -9.44 -13.41 3.60
C LEU A 243 -10.80 -13.50 4.29
N ALA A 244 -10.84 -13.92 5.55
CA ALA A 244 -12.06 -14.06 6.37
C ALA A 244 -11.70 -13.99 7.87
N ILE A 245 -12.68 -13.64 8.71
CA ILE A 245 -12.65 -13.76 10.18
C ILE A 245 -13.66 -14.83 10.61
#